data_AF-A0A060S6G0-F1
#
_entry.id   AF-A0A060S6G0-F1
#
_cell.length_a   1.000
_cell.length_b   1.000
_cell.length_c   1.000
_cell.angle_alpha   90.00
_cell.angle_beta   90.00
_cell.angle_gamma   90.00
#
_symmetry.space_group_name_H-M   'P 1'
#
loop_
_entity.id
_entity.type
_entity.pdbx_description
1 polymer ?
#
loop_
_entity_poly.entity_id
_entity_poly.type
_entity_poly.pdbx_seq_one_letter_code
_entity_poly.pdbx_strand_id
1 'polypeptide(L)'
;MKKIQDVDLPVLEELRVNYYSVPDTIVGSPEPRGRMVKLDAARLPALRVLCLISAYIPWDSPLFSQLRVLHLEAITLSEQEVISLDTFLELLAESAHLQCLDLSHAFFVSYPDVGSNAPQSLDAAPGIYQLLLHLRVDPGTTVEIATEHDEQTTRRVSKRGIRRLIPQHPAILPILDSATSLHLPPAPPNSVHFSAASESDGYGTLTVSYVRTCDLHEHVRLSSAPYEYITDQQLVDICDTFADSSLRHLTMESEIFGEAALIAAFCDLPDLSTLEVSFLD
;
A
#
# COMPACT_ATOMS: atom_id res chain seq x y z
N MET A 1 -6.13 -13.26 38.56
CA MET A 1 -6.47 -13.46 37.13
C MET A 1 -5.24 -14.02 36.44
N LYS A 2 -5.34 -15.16 35.76
CA LYS A 2 -4.26 -15.59 34.85
C LYS A 2 -4.11 -14.54 33.76
N LYS A 3 -2.88 -14.16 33.42
CA LYS A 3 -2.68 -13.30 32.24
C LYS A 3 -3.05 -14.16 31.02
N ILE A 4 -3.62 -13.55 29.98
CA ILE A 4 -3.86 -14.24 28.69
C ILE A 4 -2.58 -14.94 28.19
N GLN A 5 -1.44 -14.38 28.57
CA GLN A 5 -0.09 -14.92 28.39
C GLN A 5 0.16 -16.28 29.09
N ASP A 6 -0.78 -16.90 29.81
CA ASP A 6 -0.60 -18.21 30.49
C ASP A 6 -1.64 -19.28 30.05
N VAL A 7 -2.47 -18.98 29.05
CA VAL A 7 -3.46 -19.91 28.49
C VAL A 7 -2.93 -20.61 27.25
N ASP A 8 -2.94 -21.95 27.23
CA ASP A 8 -2.65 -22.73 26.03
C ASP A 8 -3.86 -22.72 25.10
N LEU A 9 -3.65 -22.38 23.83
CA LEU A 9 -4.71 -22.24 22.84
C LEU A 9 -4.36 -23.07 21.60
N PRO A 10 -4.31 -24.41 21.72
CA PRO A 10 -3.75 -25.31 20.70
C PRO A 10 -4.54 -25.34 19.39
N VAL A 11 -5.78 -24.86 19.39
CA VAL A 11 -6.67 -24.82 18.22
C VAL A 11 -6.92 -23.39 17.70
N LEU A 12 -6.27 -22.37 18.28
CA LEU A 12 -6.45 -20.99 17.83
C LEU A 12 -5.74 -20.78 16.50
N GLU A 13 -6.51 -20.62 15.44
CA GLU A 13 -5.99 -20.38 14.08
C GLU A 13 -5.79 -18.90 13.77
N GLU A 14 -6.52 -18.02 14.45
CA GLU A 14 -6.52 -16.58 14.22
C GLU A 14 -6.40 -15.80 15.53
N LEU A 15 -5.45 -14.88 15.58
CA LEU A 15 -5.25 -13.96 16.69
C LEU A 15 -5.25 -12.52 16.18
N ARG A 16 -6.20 -11.72 16.67
CA ARG A 16 -6.23 -10.27 16.45
C ARG A 16 -5.93 -9.54 17.75
N VAL A 17 -4.92 -8.67 17.72
CA VAL A 17 -4.54 -7.82 18.85
C VAL A 17 -4.65 -6.38 18.41
N ASN A 18 -5.52 -5.62 19.07
CA ASN A 18 -5.76 -4.21 18.79
C ASN A 18 -5.55 -3.39 20.07
N TYR A 19 -4.62 -2.44 20.01
CA TYR A 19 -4.27 -1.57 21.13
C TYR A 19 -4.82 -0.13 21.04
N TYR A 20 -5.73 0.18 20.10
CA TYR A 20 -6.36 1.51 19.97
C TYR A 20 -7.09 2.01 21.23
N SER A 21 -7.23 1.21 22.29
CA SER A 21 -8.18 1.44 23.36
C SER A 21 -7.70 2.19 24.61
N VAL A 22 -6.60 2.96 24.59
CA VAL A 22 -6.29 3.82 25.75
C VAL A 22 -5.91 5.25 25.35
N PRO A 23 -6.84 6.21 25.45
CA PRO A 23 -6.54 7.63 25.40
C PRO A 23 -5.90 8.07 26.73
N ASP A 24 -4.75 7.51 27.09
CA ASP A 24 -3.93 8.08 28.17
C ASP A 24 -2.88 8.98 27.52
N THR A 25 -3.33 10.19 27.20
CA THR A 25 -2.49 11.34 26.89
C THR A 25 -1.67 11.75 28.12
N ILE A 26 -0.71 10.92 28.55
CA ILE A 26 0.42 11.42 29.32
C ILE A 26 1.49 11.83 28.31
N VAL A 27 1.46 13.11 27.98
CA VAL A 27 2.50 13.82 27.23
C VAL A 27 3.83 13.57 27.95
N GLY A 28 4.80 12.96 27.27
CA GLY A 28 6.19 12.85 27.75
C GLY A 28 6.67 11.48 28.24
N SER A 29 5.93 10.38 28.04
CA SER A 29 6.50 9.04 28.27
C SER A 29 7.19 8.51 26.99
N PRO A 30 8.50 8.21 27.02
CA PRO A 30 9.25 7.66 25.89
C PRO A 30 9.10 6.14 25.72
N GLU A 31 8.33 5.45 26.57
CA GLU A 31 8.16 4.00 26.44
C GLU A 31 7.15 3.66 25.33
N PRO A 32 7.50 2.72 24.42
CA PRO A 32 6.65 2.32 23.32
C PRO A 32 5.30 1.82 23.84
N ARG A 33 4.24 2.50 23.40
CA ARG A 33 2.85 2.26 23.84
C ARG A 33 2.30 1.02 23.14
N GLY A 34 2.75 -0.15 23.56
CA GLY A 34 2.14 -1.43 23.27
C GLY A 34 2.50 -2.39 24.40
N ARG A 35 1.52 -2.94 25.11
CA ARG A 35 1.86 -4.03 26.05
C ARG A 35 2.43 -5.16 25.21
N MET A 36 3.69 -5.51 25.46
CA MET A 36 4.35 -6.64 24.81
C MET A 36 3.52 -7.90 25.08
N VAL A 37 2.81 -8.35 24.04
CA VAL A 37 2.20 -9.68 24.05
C VAL A 37 3.32 -10.62 23.63
N LYS A 38 3.89 -11.35 24.59
CA LYS A 38 4.80 -12.44 24.27
C LYS A 38 3.99 -13.54 23.62
N LEU A 39 4.14 -13.71 22.32
CA LEU A 39 3.52 -14.77 21.55
C LEU A 39 4.49 -15.96 21.51
N ASP A 40 4.08 -17.06 22.15
CA ASP A 40 4.85 -18.30 22.22
C ASP A 40 4.28 -19.32 21.22
N ALA A 41 5.09 -19.72 20.25
CA ALA A 41 4.69 -20.67 19.21
C ALA A 41 4.25 -22.02 19.78
N ALA A 42 4.87 -22.48 20.87
CA ALA A 42 4.54 -23.76 21.48
C ALA A 42 3.08 -23.80 21.97
N ARG A 43 2.50 -22.63 22.24
CA ARG A 43 1.17 -22.48 22.84
C ARG A 43 0.11 -22.08 21.83
N LEU A 44 0.55 -21.67 20.64
CA LEU A 44 -0.26 -21.28 19.49
C LEU A 44 0.12 -22.10 18.23
N PRO A 45 0.22 -23.45 18.31
CA PRO A 45 0.72 -24.29 17.22
C PRO A 45 -0.18 -24.28 15.96
N ALA A 46 -1.47 -24.01 16.13
CA ALA A 46 -2.43 -23.92 15.04
C ALA A 46 -2.51 -22.51 14.42
N LEU A 47 -1.83 -21.50 14.97
CA LEU A 47 -1.97 -20.12 14.52
C LEU A 47 -1.48 -19.96 13.07
N ARG A 48 -2.35 -19.42 12.21
CA ARG A 48 -2.09 -19.14 10.79
C ARG A 48 -2.35 -17.69 10.43
N VAL A 49 -3.20 -16.99 11.16
CA VAL A 49 -3.56 -15.59 10.92
C VAL A 49 -3.18 -14.76 12.13
N LEU A 50 -2.30 -13.78 11.94
CA LEU A 50 -1.91 -12.84 12.96
C LEU A 50 -2.20 -11.41 12.49
N CYS A 51 -3.09 -10.72 13.21
CA CYS A 51 -3.37 -9.31 12.98
C CYS A 51 -2.92 -8.50 14.19
N LEU A 52 -1.95 -7.62 13.99
CA LEU A 52 -1.40 -6.72 15.01
C LEU A 52 -1.70 -5.29 14.62
N ILE A 53 -2.47 -4.60 15.45
CA ILE A 53 -2.91 -3.22 15.22
C ILE A 53 -2.39 -2.35 16.36
N SER A 54 -1.48 -1.42 16.04
CA SER A 54 -0.73 -0.61 17.02
C SER A 54 -0.12 -1.45 18.16
N ALA A 55 0.35 -2.65 17.83
CA ALA A 55 0.89 -3.60 18.78
C ALA A 55 2.41 -3.76 18.63
N TYR A 56 3.07 -4.23 19.69
CA TYR A 56 4.45 -4.68 19.58
C TYR A 56 4.54 -5.93 18.71
N ILE A 57 5.57 -6.01 17.87
CA ILE A 57 5.81 -7.15 16.99
C ILE A 57 6.96 -7.99 17.57
N PRO A 58 6.71 -9.25 17.98
CA PRO A 58 7.74 -10.10 18.56
C PRO A 58 8.57 -10.78 17.45
N TRP A 59 9.41 -10.01 16.74
CA TRP A 59 10.17 -10.46 15.57
C TRP A 59 11.01 -11.73 15.79
N ASP A 60 11.41 -11.99 17.03
CA ASP A 60 12.15 -13.19 17.46
C ASP A 60 11.26 -14.43 17.64
N SER A 61 9.95 -14.30 17.47
CA SER A 61 9.01 -15.38 17.67
C SER A 61 9.05 -16.37 16.50
N PRO A 62 9.23 -17.69 16.76
CA PRO A 62 9.20 -18.70 15.70
C PRO A 62 7.81 -18.86 15.06
N LEU A 63 6.79 -18.14 15.57
CA LEU A 63 5.45 -18.11 15.00
C LEU A 63 5.40 -17.64 13.54
N PHE A 64 6.29 -16.73 13.13
CA PHE A 64 6.28 -16.20 11.76
C PHE A 64 6.43 -17.30 10.71
N SER A 65 7.26 -18.31 10.99
CA SER A 65 7.51 -19.45 10.08
C SER A 65 6.27 -20.25 9.69
N GLN A 66 5.20 -20.21 10.49
CA GLN A 66 3.97 -20.97 10.26
C GLN A 66 2.76 -20.12 9.83
N LEU A 67 2.91 -18.79 9.74
CA LEU A 67 1.81 -17.90 9.37
C LEU A 67 1.47 -18.03 7.89
N ARG A 68 0.18 -17.89 7.59
CA ARG A 68 -0.36 -17.71 6.23
C ARG A 68 -0.78 -16.28 5.98
N VAL A 69 -1.23 -15.58 7.01
CA VAL A 69 -1.65 -14.18 6.91
C VAL A 69 -0.96 -13.40 8.02
N LEU A 70 -0.23 -12.36 7.63
CA LEU A 70 0.35 -11.39 8.54
C LEU A 70 -0.20 -10.01 8.20
N HIS A 71 -0.97 -9.44 9.12
CA HIS A 71 -1.49 -8.09 9.00
C HIS A 71 -0.91 -7.24 10.11
N LEU A 72 -0.13 -6.24 9.72
CA LEU A 72 0.48 -5.24 10.59
C LEU A 72 -0.11 -3.87 10.26
N GLU A 73 -0.89 -3.32 11.19
CA GLU A 73 -1.59 -2.06 10.99
C GLU A 73 -1.13 -1.00 11.99
N ALA A 74 -0.90 0.23 11.53
CA ALA A 74 -0.64 1.39 12.38
C ALA A 74 0.46 1.14 13.43
N ILE A 75 1.53 0.48 13.01
CA ILE A 75 2.67 0.13 13.85
C ILE A 75 3.68 1.27 13.81
N THR A 76 3.80 1.98 14.93
CA THR A 76 4.83 3.01 15.12
C THR A 76 5.77 2.54 16.21
N LEU A 77 7.00 2.20 15.84
CA LEU A 77 8.04 1.78 16.78
C LEU A 77 8.93 2.97 17.18
N SER A 78 9.56 2.88 18.34
CA SER A 78 10.65 3.80 18.69
C SER A 78 11.84 3.56 17.76
N GLU A 79 12.72 4.56 17.54
CA GLU A 79 13.89 4.43 16.66
C GLU A 79 14.78 3.22 16.99
N GLN A 80 14.78 2.77 18.25
CA GLN A 80 15.57 1.62 18.72
C GLN A 80 14.94 0.26 18.41
N GLU A 81 13.67 0.23 18.00
CA GLU A 81 12.89 -0.97 17.71
C GLU A 81 12.61 -1.16 16.22
N VAL A 82 13.00 -0.18 15.39
CA VAL A 82 12.97 -0.29 13.94
C VAL A 82 13.98 -1.36 13.51
N ILE A 83 13.54 -2.30 12.68
CA ILE A 83 14.42 -3.34 12.09
C ILE A 83 14.91 -2.89 10.72
N SER A 84 16.03 -3.45 10.25
CA SER A 84 16.47 -3.21 8.86
C SER A 84 15.57 -3.95 7.87
N LEU A 85 15.51 -3.47 6.63
CA LEU A 85 14.86 -4.20 5.53
C LEU A 85 15.41 -5.62 5.39
N ASP A 86 16.73 -5.81 5.45
CA ASP A 86 17.35 -7.12 5.33
C ASP A 86 16.87 -8.07 6.43
N THR A 87 16.83 -7.62 7.69
CA THR A 87 16.30 -8.41 8.80
C THR A 87 14.82 -8.73 8.60
N PHE A 88 14.02 -7.79 8.12
CA PHE A 88 12.62 -8.05 7.82
C PHE A 88 12.44 -9.08 6.69
N LEU A 89 13.25 -8.99 5.64
CA LEU A 89 13.24 -9.93 4.52
C LEU A 89 13.66 -11.33 4.96
N GLU A 90 14.66 -11.46 5.83
CA GLU A 90 15.05 -12.75 6.43
C GLU A 90 13.89 -13.39 7.19
N LEU A 91 13.15 -12.61 7.99
CA LEU A 91 11.96 -13.08 8.70
C LEU A 91 10.82 -13.51 7.75
N LEU A 92 10.61 -12.76 6.67
CA LEU A 92 9.65 -13.15 5.64
C LEU A 92 10.09 -14.41 4.89
N ALA A 93 11.38 -14.59 4.63
CA ALA A 93 11.92 -15.78 3.98
C ALA A 93 11.75 -17.04 4.84
N GLU A 94 11.78 -16.91 6.17
CA GLU A 94 11.44 -18.00 7.09
C GLU A 94 9.94 -18.35 7.08
N SER A 95 9.09 -17.43 6.62
CA SER A 95 7.63 -17.55 6.55
C SER A 95 7.18 -18.26 5.27
N ALA A 96 7.63 -19.49 5.05
CA ALA A 96 7.41 -20.26 3.80
C ALA A 96 5.93 -20.54 3.45
N HIS A 97 5.00 -20.25 4.37
CA HIS A 97 3.56 -20.44 4.19
C HIS A 97 2.79 -19.14 4.01
N LEU A 98 3.45 -18.00 4.01
CA LEU A 98 2.80 -16.69 3.93
C LEU A 98 2.11 -16.52 2.57
N GLN A 99 0.81 -16.29 2.61
CA GLN A 99 -0.08 -16.10 1.46
C GLN A 99 -0.57 -14.65 1.37
N CYS A 100 -0.64 -13.95 2.49
CA CYS A 100 -1.07 -12.56 2.56
C CYS A 100 -0.18 -11.78 3.54
N LEU A 101 0.32 -10.64 3.07
CA LEU A 101 1.11 -9.69 3.83
C LEU A 101 0.45 -8.31 3.69
N ASP A 102 -0.10 -7.81 4.79
CA ASP A 102 -0.69 -6.48 4.88
C ASP A 102 0.17 -5.62 5.82
N LEU A 103 0.66 -4.49 5.30
CA LEU A 103 1.55 -3.54 6.00
C LEU A 103 0.92 -2.14 6.06
N SER A 104 -0.40 -2.06 6.17
CA SER A 104 -1.16 -0.81 6.23
C SER A 104 -0.67 0.11 7.35
N HIS A 105 -0.17 1.31 7.01
CA HIS A 105 0.36 2.27 7.99
C HIS A 105 1.45 1.70 8.92
N ALA A 106 2.24 0.73 8.44
CA ALA A 106 3.26 0.09 9.26
C ALA A 106 4.64 0.74 9.03
N PHE A 107 5.15 1.46 10.04
CA PHE A 107 6.38 2.25 9.98
C PHE A 107 7.47 1.65 10.90
N PHE A 108 7.81 0.38 10.67
CA PHE A 108 8.75 -0.36 11.51
C PHE A 108 10.03 -0.84 10.80
N VAL A 109 10.14 -0.61 9.48
CA VAL A 109 11.30 -0.99 8.67
C VAL A 109 12.13 0.24 8.33
N SER A 110 13.43 0.17 8.62
CA SER A 110 14.43 1.11 8.11
C SER A 110 14.92 0.62 6.75
N TYR A 111 14.92 1.52 5.77
CA TYR A 111 15.37 1.25 4.42
C TYR A 111 16.81 1.73 4.26
N PRO A 112 17.69 0.97 3.61
CA PRO A 112 19.05 1.42 3.35
C PRO A 112 19.03 2.70 2.52
N ASP A 113 19.84 3.69 2.93
CA ASP A 113 20.08 4.89 2.13
C ASP A 113 20.70 4.45 0.80
N VAL A 114 19.89 4.49 -0.27
CA VAL A 114 20.39 4.20 -1.61
C VAL A 114 21.36 5.32 -1.97
N GLY A 115 22.66 5.00 -1.94
CA GLY A 115 23.75 5.96 -2.08
C GLY A 115 23.54 6.99 -3.20
N SER A 116 23.87 8.23 -2.89
CA SER A 116 23.62 9.50 -3.60
C SER A 116 24.21 9.66 -5.02
N ASN A 117 24.47 8.57 -5.75
CA ASN A 117 25.07 8.59 -7.10
C ASN A 117 24.14 8.04 -8.21
N ALA A 118 22.95 7.55 -7.87
CA ALA A 118 21.86 7.47 -8.85
C ALA A 118 21.40 8.91 -9.19
N PRO A 119 21.02 9.21 -10.45
CA PRO A 119 20.59 10.56 -10.83
C PRO A 119 19.58 11.07 -9.80
N GLN A 120 19.92 12.19 -9.18
CA GLN A 120 19.15 12.81 -8.10
C GLN A 120 17.71 13.12 -8.56
N SER A 121 16.78 12.18 -8.35
CA SER A 121 15.33 12.43 -8.19
C SER A 121 14.54 11.17 -7.79
N LEU A 122 15.02 10.38 -6.84
CA LEU A 122 14.21 9.32 -6.20
C LEU A 122 14.17 9.55 -4.68
N ASP A 123 13.78 10.75 -4.26
CA ASP A 123 13.39 10.97 -2.86
C ASP A 123 12.09 10.22 -2.59
N ALA A 124 12.26 9.08 -1.93
CA ALA A 124 11.27 8.17 -1.37
C ALA A 124 10.28 7.60 -2.40
N ALA A 125 10.77 6.72 -3.28
CA ALA A 125 9.99 5.51 -3.51
C ALA A 125 9.70 4.90 -2.10
N PRO A 126 8.44 4.71 -1.67
CA PRO A 126 8.15 4.13 -0.37
C PRO A 126 8.94 2.83 -0.29
N GLY A 127 9.67 2.61 0.81
CA GLY A 127 10.57 1.46 0.90
C GLY A 127 9.87 0.11 0.68
N ILE A 128 8.54 0.08 0.72
CA ILE A 128 7.70 -1.00 0.20
C ILE A 128 8.07 -1.44 -1.23
N TYR A 129 8.57 -0.57 -2.12
CA TYR A 129 9.01 -0.99 -3.46
C TYR A 129 10.34 -1.75 -3.43
N GLN A 130 11.23 -1.43 -2.49
CA GLN A 130 12.42 -2.24 -2.25
C GLN A 130 11.98 -3.60 -1.72
N LEU A 131 11.04 -3.64 -0.77
CA LEU A 131 10.44 -4.87 -0.29
C LEU A 131 9.86 -5.72 -1.44
N LEU A 132 9.02 -5.13 -2.30
CA LEU A 132 8.42 -5.82 -3.45
C LEU A 132 9.48 -6.33 -4.43
N LEU A 133 10.54 -5.56 -4.69
CA LEU A 133 11.67 -5.99 -5.53
C LEU A 133 12.35 -7.25 -4.97
N HIS A 134 12.53 -7.32 -3.66
CA HIS A 134 13.14 -8.47 -2.99
C HIS A 134 12.21 -9.68 -2.90
N LEU A 135 10.91 -9.45 -2.71
CA LEU A 135 9.90 -10.49 -2.62
C LEU A 135 9.67 -11.22 -3.96
N ARG A 136 10.08 -10.63 -5.09
CA ARG A 136 9.90 -11.19 -6.44
C ARG A 136 8.46 -11.65 -6.67
N VAL A 137 7.55 -10.70 -6.54
CA VAL A 137 6.10 -10.88 -6.72
C VAL A 137 5.84 -11.75 -7.96
N ASP A 138 5.14 -12.88 -7.77
CA ASP A 138 4.77 -13.75 -8.88
C ASP A 138 3.81 -13.01 -9.83
N PRO A 139 3.88 -13.20 -11.15
CA PRO A 139 2.98 -12.54 -12.09
C PRO A 139 1.48 -12.72 -11.77
N GLY A 140 1.10 -13.82 -11.11
CA GLY A 140 -0.26 -14.12 -10.65
C GLY A 140 -0.70 -13.39 -9.37
N THR A 141 0.16 -12.59 -8.76
CA THR A 141 -0.11 -11.97 -7.45
C THR A 141 -1.02 -10.75 -7.60
N THR A 142 -2.06 -10.70 -6.77
CA THR A 142 -2.86 -9.48 -6.59
C THR A 142 -2.16 -8.53 -5.64
N VAL A 143 -1.92 -7.30 -6.09
CA VAL A 143 -1.28 -6.23 -5.33
C VAL A 143 -2.26 -5.09 -5.14
N GLU A 144 -2.46 -4.67 -3.89
CA GLU A 144 -3.22 -3.48 -3.54
C GLU A 144 -2.29 -2.43 -2.93
N ILE A 145 -2.27 -1.23 -3.50
CA ILE A 145 -1.55 -0.08 -3.00
C ILE A 145 -2.57 0.95 -2.52
N ALA A 146 -2.79 1.01 -1.21
CA ALA A 146 -3.62 2.03 -0.60
C ALA A 146 -2.74 3.07 0.10
N THR A 147 -3.02 4.36 -0.10
CA THR A 147 -2.31 5.45 0.59
C THR A 147 -3.28 6.53 1.02
N GLU A 148 -3.20 6.89 2.30
CA GLU A 148 -3.91 8.03 2.89
C GLU A 148 -2.90 9.14 3.22
N HIS A 149 -3.17 10.37 2.80
CA HIS A 149 -2.31 11.52 3.10
C HIS A 149 -3.07 12.61 3.86
N ASP A 150 -2.54 12.96 5.04
CA ASP A 150 -2.89 14.16 5.81
C ASP A 150 -2.34 15.42 5.10
N GLU A 151 -3.11 16.50 5.13
CA GLU A 151 -2.81 17.77 4.47
C GLU A 151 -1.48 18.43 4.85
N GLN A 152 -0.97 18.14 6.06
CA GLN A 152 0.35 18.63 6.46
C GLN A 152 1.47 18.05 5.58
N THR A 153 1.27 16.84 5.05
CA THR A 153 2.16 16.17 4.09
C THR A 153 1.83 16.47 2.63
N THR A 154 0.56 16.78 2.29
CA THR A 154 0.12 16.91 0.88
C THR A 154 0.66 18.13 0.14
N ARG A 155 1.05 19.22 0.82
CA ARG A 155 1.60 20.41 0.15
C ARG A 155 2.87 20.13 -0.67
N ARG A 156 3.58 19.03 -0.38
CA ARG A 156 4.74 18.59 -1.17
C ARG A 156 4.41 17.51 -2.22
N VAL A 157 3.34 16.75 -2.01
CA VAL A 157 2.94 15.62 -2.87
C VAL A 157 2.09 16.10 -4.06
N SER A 158 1.30 17.16 -3.90
CA SER A 158 0.39 17.67 -4.95
C SER A 158 1.07 18.07 -6.27
N LYS A 159 2.37 18.34 -6.27
CA LYS A 159 3.13 18.65 -7.50
C LYS A 159 3.78 17.44 -8.18
N ARG A 160 3.74 16.26 -7.55
CA ARG A 160 4.68 15.16 -7.85
C ARG A 160 4.06 13.96 -8.58
N GLY A 161 2.75 13.98 -8.85
CA GLY A 161 2.07 13.02 -9.71
C GLY A 161 1.86 11.63 -9.09
N ILE A 162 0.92 10.86 -9.64
CA ILE A 162 0.63 9.48 -9.20
C ILE A 162 1.74 8.50 -9.58
N ARG A 163 2.58 8.86 -10.56
CA ARG A 163 3.79 8.11 -10.95
C ARG A 163 4.72 7.75 -9.78
N ARG A 164 4.70 8.50 -8.68
CA ARG A 164 5.52 8.18 -7.49
C ARG A 164 4.88 7.16 -6.54
N LEU A 165 3.57 6.96 -6.67
CA LEU A 165 2.79 6.01 -5.87
C LEU A 165 2.78 4.60 -6.47
N ILE A 166 3.36 4.43 -7.66
CA ILE A 166 3.47 3.14 -8.34
C ILE A 166 4.94 2.93 -8.69
N PRO A 167 5.55 1.80 -8.33
CA PRO A 167 6.92 1.51 -8.75
C PRO A 167 6.94 1.38 -10.27
N GLN A 168 7.79 2.14 -10.94
CA GLN A 168 7.79 2.22 -12.41
C GLN A 168 8.51 1.04 -13.09
N HIS A 169 9.02 0.06 -12.32
CA HIS A 169 9.84 -1.01 -12.86
C HIS A 169 9.06 -2.34 -12.86
N PRO A 170 8.87 -3.00 -14.03
CA PRO A 170 8.12 -4.27 -14.13
C PRO A 170 8.65 -5.41 -13.26
N ALA A 171 9.96 -5.46 -13.00
CA ALA A 171 10.53 -6.45 -12.07
C ALA A 171 10.03 -6.31 -10.61
N ILE A 172 9.43 -5.17 -10.25
CA ILE A 172 8.83 -4.92 -8.93
C ILE A 172 7.34 -5.27 -8.97
N LEU A 173 6.64 -4.87 -10.05
CA LEU A 173 5.24 -5.17 -10.30
C LEU A 173 5.08 -5.71 -11.73
N PRO A 174 5.07 -7.05 -11.90
CA PRO A 174 4.98 -7.67 -13.23
C PRO A 174 3.70 -7.30 -14.00
N ILE A 175 2.63 -6.95 -13.27
CA ILE A 175 1.37 -6.49 -13.83
C ILE A 175 1.51 -5.20 -14.66
N LEU A 176 2.55 -4.39 -14.45
CA LEU A 176 2.79 -3.18 -15.26
C LEU A 176 3.19 -3.49 -16.70
N ASP A 177 3.71 -4.68 -16.99
CA ASP A 177 4.07 -5.13 -18.34
C ASP A 177 2.99 -6.02 -18.96
N SER A 178 2.26 -6.75 -18.11
CA SER A 178 1.28 -7.78 -18.54
C SER A 178 -0.18 -7.35 -18.51
N ALA A 179 -0.49 -6.16 -17.97
CA ALA A 179 -1.85 -5.63 -17.96
C ALA A 179 -2.38 -5.47 -19.40
N THR A 180 -3.61 -5.93 -19.62
CA THR A 180 -4.34 -5.75 -20.88
C THR A 180 -5.60 -4.92 -20.70
N SER A 181 -6.01 -4.70 -19.45
CA SER A 181 -7.17 -3.89 -19.09
C SER A 181 -6.83 -2.92 -17.96
N LEU A 182 -7.40 -1.72 -18.06
CA LEU A 182 -7.30 -0.66 -17.06
C LEU A 182 -8.70 -0.08 -16.80
N HIS A 183 -9.08 0.02 -15.53
CA HIS A 183 -10.38 0.53 -15.09
C HIS A 183 -10.19 1.68 -14.09
N LEU A 184 -10.79 2.82 -14.40
CA LEU A 184 -10.80 4.01 -13.56
C LEU A 184 -12.27 4.25 -13.14
N PRO A 185 -12.71 3.69 -11.99
CA PRO A 185 -14.06 3.88 -11.50
C PRO A 185 -14.29 5.31 -10.99
N PRO A 186 -15.55 5.65 -10.65
CA PRO A 186 -15.87 6.93 -10.05
C PRO A 186 -15.14 7.07 -8.71
N ALA A 187 -14.32 8.10 -8.60
CA ALA A 187 -13.57 8.40 -7.38
C ALA A 187 -14.16 9.64 -6.70
N PRO A 188 -14.33 9.65 -5.36
CA PRO A 188 -14.65 10.85 -4.61
C PRO A 188 -13.69 12.01 -4.93
N PRO A 189 -14.10 13.27 -4.73
CA PRO A 189 -13.21 14.41 -4.82
C PRO A 189 -11.93 14.20 -3.99
N ASN A 190 -10.77 14.52 -4.57
CA ASN A 190 -9.45 14.36 -3.96
C ASN A 190 -9.00 12.91 -3.73
N SER A 191 -9.57 11.95 -4.47
CA SER A 191 -9.08 10.58 -4.48
C SER A 191 -8.73 10.11 -5.89
N VAL A 192 -7.81 9.16 -6.00
CA VAL A 192 -7.54 8.45 -7.24
C VAL A 192 -7.73 6.98 -6.97
N HIS A 193 -8.55 6.33 -7.79
CA HIS A 193 -8.70 4.89 -7.75
C HIS A 193 -8.59 4.36 -9.16
N PHE A 194 -7.78 3.33 -9.36
CA PHE A 194 -7.76 2.57 -10.60
C PHE A 194 -7.37 1.11 -10.31
N SER A 195 -7.78 0.24 -11.23
CA SER A 195 -7.35 -1.15 -11.22
C SER A 195 -6.83 -1.57 -12.60
N ALA A 196 -5.80 -2.40 -12.63
CA ALA A 196 -5.24 -2.99 -13.83
C ALA A 196 -5.24 -4.51 -13.72
N ALA A 197 -5.59 -5.19 -14.80
CA ALA A 197 -5.64 -6.65 -14.85
C ALA A 197 -5.21 -7.16 -16.23
N SER A 198 -4.74 -8.41 -16.25
CA SER A 198 -4.54 -9.15 -17.50
C SER A 198 -5.73 -10.06 -17.76
N GLU A 199 -6.14 -10.18 -19.03
CA GLU A 199 -7.16 -11.13 -19.47
C GLU A 199 -6.63 -12.56 -19.55
N SER A 200 -5.31 -12.74 -19.52
CA SER A 200 -4.70 -14.06 -19.57
C SER A 200 -4.79 -14.75 -18.22
N ASP A 201 -5.23 -16.02 -18.21
CA ASP A 201 -5.25 -16.83 -17.00
C ASP A 201 -3.85 -16.91 -16.36
N GLY A 202 -3.77 -16.67 -15.05
CA GLY A 202 -2.54 -16.80 -14.27
C GLY A 202 -1.79 -15.49 -13.98
N TYR A 203 -2.32 -14.34 -14.39
CA TYR A 203 -1.81 -13.03 -13.98
C TYR A 203 -2.68 -12.42 -12.88
N GLY A 204 -2.05 -11.63 -12.02
CA GLY A 204 -2.70 -10.96 -10.91
C GLY A 204 -3.33 -9.63 -11.31
N THR A 205 -3.75 -8.87 -10.31
CA THR A 205 -4.33 -7.53 -10.50
C THR A 205 -3.57 -6.51 -9.69
N LEU A 206 -3.53 -5.26 -10.16
CA LEU A 206 -3.06 -4.11 -9.41
C LEU A 206 -4.25 -3.22 -9.09
N THR A 207 -4.49 -2.95 -7.83
CA THR A 207 -5.45 -1.94 -7.39
C THR A 207 -4.69 -0.82 -6.70
N VAL A 208 -4.93 0.43 -7.10
CA VAL A 208 -4.31 1.60 -6.47
C VAL A 208 -5.40 2.53 -5.97
N SER A 209 -5.37 2.82 -4.68
CA SER A 209 -6.31 3.68 -3.99
C SER A 209 -5.54 4.79 -3.27
N TYR A 210 -5.73 6.02 -3.70
CA TYR A 210 -5.16 7.20 -3.07
C TYR A 210 -6.30 8.07 -2.54
N VAL A 211 -6.33 8.33 -1.24
CA VAL A 211 -7.32 9.22 -0.62
C VAL A 211 -6.61 10.35 0.09
N ARG A 212 -6.93 11.58 -0.31
CA ARG A 212 -6.53 12.76 0.45
C ARG A 212 -7.60 13.06 1.48
N THR A 213 -7.27 12.87 2.76
CA THR A 213 -8.15 13.31 3.85
C THR A 213 -7.96 14.80 4.07
N CYS A 214 -9.00 15.58 3.76
CA CYS A 214 -9.09 16.98 4.16
C CYS A 214 -9.75 17.04 5.54
N ASP A 215 -9.18 17.83 6.44
CA ASP A 215 -9.77 18.02 7.76
C ASP A 215 -11.16 18.67 7.61
N LEU A 216 -12.19 18.04 8.21
CA LEU A 216 -13.59 18.49 8.11
C LEU A 216 -13.81 19.95 8.54
N HIS A 217 -12.89 20.51 9.34
CA HIS A 217 -12.95 21.90 9.79
C HIS A 217 -12.55 22.92 8.71
N GLU A 218 -11.85 22.51 7.65
CA GLU A 218 -11.47 23.40 6.53
C GLU A 218 -12.42 23.33 5.33
N HIS A 219 -13.32 22.34 5.26
CA HIS A 219 -14.35 22.25 4.20
C HIS A 219 -15.22 23.52 4.09
N VAL A 220 -15.36 24.28 5.18
CA VAL A 220 -16.16 25.52 5.20
C VAL A 220 -15.37 26.72 4.63
N ARG A 221 -14.03 26.69 4.64
CA ARG A 221 -13.18 27.80 4.15
C ARG A 221 -12.63 27.59 2.74
N LEU A 222 -12.49 26.35 2.30
CA LEU A 222 -11.94 26.00 0.98
C LEU A 222 -12.99 25.85 -0.12
N SER A 223 -14.27 26.16 0.13
CA SER A 223 -15.34 26.14 -0.89
C SER A 223 -15.16 27.15 -2.04
N SER A 224 -14.11 27.98 -2.00
CA SER A 224 -13.81 29.01 -3.00
C SER A 224 -12.43 28.89 -3.66
N ALA A 225 -11.56 27.97 -3.20
CA ALA A 225 -10.42 27.57 -4.00
C ALA A 225 -10.93 26.55 -5.00
N PRO A 226 -10.67 26.70 -6.32
CA PRO A 226 -10.90 25.59 -7.23
C PRO A 226 -10.02 24.47 -6.72
N TYR A 227 -10.63 23.45 -6.10
CA TYR A 227 -9.94 22.20 -5.86
C TYR A 227 -9.38 21.84 -7.24
N GLU A 228 -8.05 21.79 -7.36
CA GLU A 228 -7.38 21.31 -8.57
C GLU A 228 -7.73 19.82 -8.64
N TYR A 229 -8.96 19.56 -9.10
CA TYR A 229 -9.58 18.25 -9.22
C TYR A 229 -8.67 17.37 -10.05
N ILE A 230 -8.67 16.08 -9.70
CA ILE A 230 -8.07 14.93 -10.36
C ILE A 230 -7.69 15.28 -11.80
N THR A 231 -6.42 15.66 -11.99
CA THR A 231 -6.04 16.41 -13.18
C THR A 231 -6.00 15.49 -14.39
N ASP A 232 -6.21 16.09 -15.55
CA ASP A 232 -5.71 15.63 -16.85
C ASP A 232 -4.30 14.99 -16.75
N GLN A 233 -3.44 15.54 -15.90
CA GLN A 233 -2.10 15.02 -15.61
C GLN A 233 -2.10 13.67 -14.88
N GLN A 234 -3.06 13.38 -13.98
CA GLN A 234 -3.14 12.08 -13.32
C GLN A 234 -3.53 10.97 -14.29
N LEU A 235 -4.43 11.25 -15.23
CA LEU A 235 -4.74 10.30 -16.30
C LEU A 235 -3.50 10.03 -17.16
N VAL A 236 -2.80 11.09 -17.58
CA VAL A 236 -1.53 11.00 -18.31
C VAL A 236 -0.52 10.16 -17.51
N ASP A 237 -0.31 10.47 -16.24
CA ASP A 237 0.60 9.73 -15.36
C ASP A 237 0.25 8.23 -15.22
N ILE A 238 -1.04 7.90 -15.18
CA ILE A 238 -1.53 6.52 -15.15
C ILE A 238 -1.20 5.85 -16.50
N CYS A 239 -1.58 6.45 -17.62
CA CYS A 239 -1.30 5.92 -18.96
C CYS A 239 0.19 5.71 -19.18
N ASP A 240 1.01 6.69 -18.79
CA ASP A 240 2.47 6.61 -18.83
C ASP A 240 3.03 5.45 -18.01
N THR A 241 2.41 5.14 -16.85
CA THR A 241 2.83 4.01 -16.01
C THR A 241 2.60 2.67 -16.71
N PHE A 242 1.68 2.62 -17.67
CA PHE A 242 1.35 1.44 -18.47
C PHE A 242 1.74 1.58 -19.95
N ALA A 243 2.55 2.58 -20.32
CA ALA A 243 2.87 2.85 -21.72
C ALA A 243 3.60 1.68 -22.41
N ASP A 244 4.37 0.90 -21.65
CA ASP A 244 5.09 -0.28 -22.14
C ASP A 244 4.24 -1.56 -22.13
N SER A 245 3.03 -1.51 -21.56
CA SER A 245 2.14 -2.68 -21.45
C SER A 245 1.34 -2.91 -22.73
N SER A 246 0.82 -4.13 -22.89
CA SER A 246 -0.13 -4.46 -23.97
C SER A 246 -1.57 -4.10 -23.61
N LEU A 247 -1.82 -2.89 -23.08
CA LEU A 247 -3.16 -2.41 -22.73
C LEU A 247 -4.06 -2.34 -23.96
N ARG A 248 -5.17 -3.08 -23.92
CA ARG A 248 -6.17 -3.18 -25.01
C ARG A 248 -7.52 -2.58 -24.64
N HIS A 249 -7.82 -2.52 -23.34
CA HIS A 249 -9.10 -2.07 -22.81
C HIS A 249 -8.88 -0.99 -21.75
N LEU A 250 -9.48 0.18 -21.96
CA LEU A 250 -9.52 1.27 -20.99
C LEU A 250 -10.98 1.62 -20.71
N THR A 251 -11.40 1.46 -19.47
CA THR A 251 -12.74 1.83 -19.01
C THR A 251 -12.65 2.96 -18.01
N MET A 252 -13.36 4.05 -18.25
CA MET A 252 -13.38 5.23 -17.39
C MET A 252 -14.82 5.59 -17.05
N GLU A 253 -15.09 5.71 -15.76
CA GLU A 253 -16.36 6.14 -15.21
C GLU A 253 -16.13 7.45 -14.43
N SER A 254 -15.90 8.54 -15.16
CA SER A 254 -15.53 9.82 -14.56
C SER A 254 -16.04 10.98 -15.40
N GLU A 255 -16.66 11.96 -14.74
CA GLU A 255 -17.09 13.23 -15.34
C GLU A 255 -15.94 14.24 -15.51
N ILE A 256 -14.73 13.90 -15.05
CA ILE A 256 -13.75 14.90 -14.62
C ILE A 256 -12.62 15.12 -15.64
N PHE A 257 -12.40 14.21 -16.58
CA PHE A 257 -11.28 14.30 -17.53
C PHE A 257 -11.59 15.21 -18.72
N GLY A 258 -10.68 16.15 -19.01
CA GLY A 258 -10.77 17.01 -20.17
C GLY A 258 -10.50 16.26 -21.48
N GLU A 259 -11.08 16.75 -22.58
CA GLU A 259 -10.87 16.21 -23.94
C GLU A 259 -9.37 16.11 -24.29
N ALA A 260 -8.58 17.10 -23.88
CA ALA A 260 -7.14 17.13 -24.15
C ALA A 260 -6.38 15.99 -23.46
N ALA A 261 -6.71 15.64 -22.22
CA ALA A 261 -6.08 14.51 -21.53
C ALA A 261 -6.52 13.17 -22.07
N LEU A 262 -7.80 13.04 -22.44
CA LEU A 262 -8.29 11.85 -23.14
C LEU A 262 -7.44 11.64 -24.39
N ILE A 263 -7.29 12.66 -25.25
CA ILE A 263 -6.47 12.59 -26.47
C ILE A 263 -5.01 12.22 -26.14
N ALA A 264 -4.41 12.83 -25.12
CA ALA A 264 -3.03 12.51 -24.71
C ALA A 264 -2.88 11.04 -24.30
N ALA A 265 -3.76 10.56 -23.42
CA ALA A 265 -3.82 9.18 -22.98
C ALA A 265 -3.93 8.18 -24.14
N PHE A 266 -4.72 8.48 -25.19
CA PHE A 266 -4.79 7.63 -26.40
C PHE A 266 -3.51 7.63 -27.21
N CYS A 267 -2.83 8.77 -27.31
CA CYS A 267 -1.58 8.84 -28.05
C CYS A 267 -0.48 8.00 -27.40
N ASP A 268 -0.54 7.85 -26.07
CA ASP A 268 0.48 7.15 -25.28
C ASP A 268 0.21 5.65 -25.12
N LEU A 269 -0.97 5.17 -25.50
CA LEU A 269 -1.37 3.74 -25.44
C LEU A 269 -1.61 3.18 -26.85
N PRO A 270 -0.56 2.75 -27.58
CA PRO A 270 -0.65 2.43 -29.01
C PRO A 270 -1.49 1.17 -29.31
N ASP A 271 -1.61 0.24 -28.36
CA ASP A 271 -2.32 -1.03 -28.52
C ASP A 271 -3.79 -0.95 -28.07
N LEU A 272 -4.25 0.23 -27.66
CA LEU A 272 -5.58 0.42 -27.11
C LEU A 272 -6.65 0.23 -28.19
N SER A 273 -7.43 -0.84 -28.06
CA SER A 273 -8.45 -1.23 -29.04
C SER A 273 -9.86 -0.83 -28.63
N THR A 274 -10.10 -0.73 -27.33
CA THR A 274 -11.40 -0.47 -26.74
C THR A 274 -11.28 0.64 -25.71
N LEU A 275 -12.13 1.65 -25.89
CA LEU A 275 -12.33 2.73 -24.94
C LEU A 275 -13.81 2.76 -24.55
N GLU A 276 -14.08 2.64 -23.27
CA GLU A 276 -15.41 2.86 -22.70
C GLU A 276 -15.37 4.05 -21.77
N VAL A 277 -16.15 5.09 -22.07
CA VAL A 277 -16.30 6.28 -21.23
C VAL A 277 -17.75 6.42 -20.82
N SER A 278 -18.00 6.35 -19.52
CA SER A 278 -19.31 6.60 -18.92
C SER A 278 -19.27 7.96 -18.23
N PHE A 279 -20.07 8.89 -18.73
CA PHE A 279 -20.34 10.16 -18.06
C PHE A 279 -21.51 9.91 -17.10
N LEU A 280 -21.30 10.20 -15.82
CA LEU A 280 -22.40 10.20 -14.84
C LEU A 280 -23.24 11.48 -15.09
N ASP A 281 -24.56 11.31 -15.15
CA ASP A 281 -25.56 12.37 -15.39
C ASP A 281 -26.04 13.04 -14.09
#